data_AF-V5YQS5-F1
#
_entry.id   AF-V5YQS5-F1
#
_cell.length_a   1.000
_cell.length_b   1.000
_cell.length_c   1.000
_cell.angle_alpha   90.00
_cell.angle_beta   90.00
_cell.angle_gamma   90.00
#
_symmetry.space_group_name_H-M   'P 1'
#
loop_
_entity.id
_entity.type
_entity.pdbx_description
1 polymer ?
#
loop_
_entity_poly.entity_id
_entity_poly.type
_entity_poly.pdbx_seq_one_letter_code
_entity_poly.pdbx_strand_id
1 'polypeptide(L)'
;MSSKPVHYTAGAVLGAGAAWQTWNFFEPWQVALVFAGCLCGSSSPDFLELPWWSWFGTRHSLIPHRTITHWMLAWVILTAWVWLRLWREPSFWWCIAAGFCASSLLHVLMDYNTPMGVPVFHPWKRTRRRNAHR
;
A
#
# COMPACT_ATOMS: atom_id res chain seq x y z
N MET A 1 8.54 15.04 0.29
CA MET A 1 8.61 13.81 1.10
C MET A 1 7.25 13.68 1.76
N SER A 2 6.47 12.66 1.42
CA SER A 2 5.24 12.38 2.17
C SER A 2 5.66 11.82 3.54
N SER A 3 5.13 12.37 4.62
CA SER A 3 5.48 11.93 5.98
C SER A 3 4.67 10.68 6.33
N LYS A 4 5.20 9.80 7.20
CA LYS A 4 4.49 8.60 7.68
C LYS A 4 3.03 8.87 8.12
N PRO A 5 2.72 10.00 8.81
CA PRO A 5 1.35 10.35 9.14
C PRO A 5 0.44 10.52 7.92
N VAL A 6 0.94 11.11 6.82
CA VAL A 6 0.15 11.35 5.61
C VAL A 6 -0.29 10.03 4.96
N HIS A 7 0.61 9.05 4.89
CA HIS A 7 0.27 7.72 4.39
C HIS A 7 -0.73 6.99 5.29
N TYR A 8 -0.56 7.09 6.60
CA TYR A 8 -1.48 6.50 7.57
C TYR A 8 -2.89 7.11 7.45
N THR A 9 -3.00 8.44 7.40
CA THR A 9 -4.26 9.15 7.20
C THR A 9 -4.93 8.76 5.88
N ALA A 10 -4.15 8.68 4.78
CA ALA A 10 -4.68 8.24 3.50
C ALA A 10 -5.23 6.80 3.56
N GLY A 11 -4.53 5.89 4.25
CA GLY A 11 -5.00 4.52 4.49
C GLY A 11 -6.27 4.45 5.34
N ALA A 12 -6.40 5.28 6.37
CA ALA A 12 -7.60 5.37 7.19
C ALA A 12 -8.82 5.87 6.39
N VAL A 13 -8.63 6.91 5.56
CA VAL A 13 -9.68 7.45 4.67
C VAL A 13 -10.09 6.39 3.64
N LEU A 14 -9.12 5.71 3.02
CA LEU A 14 -9.41 4.61 2.09
C LEU A 14 -10.16 3.47 2.80
N GLY A 15 -9.75 3.12 4.02
CA GLY A 15 -10.45 2.13 4.84
C GLY A 15 -11.90 2.50 5.07
N ALA A 16 -12.19 3.73 5.48
CA ALA A 16 -13.56 4.20 5.68
C ALA A 16 -14.39 4.13 4.39
N GLY A 17 -13.80 4.54 3.27
CA GLY A 17 -14.44 4.42 1.95
C GLY A 17 -14.70 2.97 1.53
N ALA A 18 -13.74 2.07 1.75
CA ALA A 18 -13.89 0.65 1.46
C ALA A 18 -14.97 0.00 2.34
N ALA A 19 -15.03 0.39 3.63
CA ALA A 19 -16.05 -0.10 4.54
C ALA A 19 -17.44 0.36 4.11
N TRP A 20 -17.59 1.64 3.74
CA TRP A 20 -18.83 2.18 3.20
C TRP A 20 -19.29 1.46 1.94
N GLN A 21 -18.37 1.23 0.99
CA GLN A 21 -18.69 0.58 -0.29
C GLN A 21 -19.09 -0.90 -0.13
N THR A 22 -18.53 -1.59 0.86
CA THR A 22 -18.72 -3.04 1.07
C THR A 22 -19.80 -3.38 2.11
N TRP A 23 -20.33 -2.38 2.82
CA TRP A 23 -21.29 -2.56 3.93
C TRP A 23 -22.52 -3.40 3.58
N ASN A 24 -23.04 -3.27 2.35
CA ASN A 24 -24.25 -4.00 1.92
C ASN A 24 -23.95 -5.38 1.30
N PHE A 25 -22.67 -5.75 1.15
CA PHE A 25 -22.25 -6.96 0.45
C PHE A 25 -21.56 -7.96 1.38
N PHE A 26 -20.98 -7.47 2.48
CA PHE A 26 -20.21 -8.26 3.43
C PHE A 26 -20.76 -8.15 4.84
N GLU A 27 -20.52 -9.18 5.62
CA GLU A 27 -20.84 -9.21 7.04
C GLU A 27 -20.04 -8.15 7.80
N PRO A 28 -20.56 -7.59 8.92
CA PRO A 28 -19.89 -6.54 9.67
C PRO A 28 -18.45 -6.89 10.08
N TRP A 29 -18.18 -8.15 10.41
CA TRP A 29 -16.83 -8.61 10.77
C TRP A 29 -15.88 -8.59 9.56
N GLN A 30 -16.35 -8.91 8.35
CA GLN A 30 -15.56 -8.85 7.12
C GLN A 30 -15.20 -7.41 6.78
N VAL A 31 -16.18 -6.50 6.88
CA VAL A 31 -15.99 -5.07 6.69
C VAL A 31 -14.95 -4.51 7.67
N ALA A 32 -15.05 -4.88 8.95
CA ALA A 32 -14.07 -4.48 9.97
C ALA A 32 -12.66 -4.99 9.66
N LEU A 33 -12.53 -6.22 9.14
CA LEU A 33 -11.23 -6.78 8.73
C LEU A 33 -10.65 -6.11 7.50
N VAL A 34 -11.48 -5.74 6.52
CA VAL A 34 -11.03 -4.93 5.36
C VAL A 34 -10.51 -3.58 5.85
N PHE A 35 -11.24 -2.92 6.76
CA PHE A 35 -10.80 -1.67 7.37
C PHE A 35 -9.47 -1.82 8.13
N ALA A 36 -9.36 -2.83 8.99
CA ALA A 36 -8.12 -3.13 9.72
C ALA A 36 -6.96 -3.43 8.76
N GLY A 37 -7.23 -4.16 7.68
CA GLY A 37 -6.30 -4.39 6.58
C GLY A 37 -5.78 -3.09 5.99
N CYS A 38 -6.66 -2.13 5.68
CA CYS A 38 -6.25 -0.82 5.17
C CYS A 38 -5.32 -0.07 6.13
N LEU A 39 -5.59 -0.08 7.43
CA LEU A 39 -4.72 0.54 8.43
C LEU A 39 -3.32 -0.08 8.42
N CYS A 40 -3.24 -1.41 8.41
CA CYS A 40 -1.98 -2.14 8.33
C CYS A 40 -1.25 -1.92 6.99
N GLY A 41 -2.00 -1.83 5.89
CA GLY A 41 -1.47 -1.63 4.54
C GLY A 41 -0.88 -0.24 4.28
N SER A 42 -1.33 0.77 5.04
CA SER A 42 -0.98 2.18 4.83
C SER A 42 0.52 2.47 4.80
N SER A 43 1.31 1.72 5.56
CA SER A 43 2.78 1.86 5.64
C SER A 43 3.52 0.59 5.21
N SER A 44 2.80 -0.36 4.60
CA SER A 44 3.37 -1.66 4.30
C SER A 44 4.53 -1.62 3.29
N PRO A 45 4.51 -0.80 2.22
CA PRO A 45 5.62 -0.75 1.27
C PRO A 45 6.96 -0.40 1.95
N ASP A 46 6.92 0.49 2.94
CA ASP A 46 8.08 0.89 3.75
C ASP A 46 8.48 -0.16 4.79
N PHE A 47 7.49 -0.79 5.44
CA PHE A 47 7.74 -1.85 6.44
C PHE A 47 8.37 -3.08 5.79
N LEU A 48 7.89 -3.48 4.62
CA LEU A 48 8.37 -4.63 3.86
C LEU A 48 9.80 -4.41 3.31
N GLU A 49 10.36 -3.20 3.40
CA GLU A 49 11.77 -2.97 3.08
C GLU A 49 12.71 -3.59 4.12
N LEU A 50 12.16 -3.94 5.29
CA LEU A 50 12.85 -4.43 6.48
C LEU A 50 13.98 -3.46 6.88
N PRO A 51 13.64 -2.20 7.23
CA PRO A 51 14.64 -1.24 7.65
C PRO A 51 15.11 -1.50 9.08
N TRP A 52 16.40 -1.32 9.32
CA TRP A 52 16.99 -1.25 10.65
C TRP A 52 17.91 -0.04 10.77
N TRP A 53 18.23 0.34 12.01
CA TRP A 53 19.12 1.46 12.28
C TRP A 53 20.42 0.95 12.88
N SER A 54 21.53 1.48 12.39
CA SER A 54 22.82 1.31 13.06
C SER A 54 22.83 2.08 14.38
N TRP A 55 23.75 1.71 15.26
CA TRP A 55 23.98 2.43 16.52
C TRP A 55 24.23 3.94 16.32
N PHE A 56 24.84 4.32 15.19
CA PHE A 56 25.15 5.70 14.84
C PHE A 56 24.03 6.41 14.05
N GLY A 57 22.82 5.83 13.99
CA GLY A 57 21.65 6.46 13.40
C GLY A 57 21.52 6.31 11.88
N THR A 58 22.40 5.54 11.22
CA THR A 58 22.30 5.27 9.79
C THR A 58 21.17 4.28 9.52
N ARG A 59 20.21 4.65 8.66
CA ARG A 59 19.15 3.72 8.21
C ARG A 59 19.72 2.77 7.17
N HIS A 60 19.65 1.47 7.46
CA HIS A 60 19.90 0.39 6.53
C HIS A 60 18.58 -0.33 6.21
N SER A 61 18.53 -1.05 5.09
CA SER A 61 17.33 -1.77 4.67
C SER A 61 17.74 -2.98 3.84
N LEU A 62 17.07 -4.12 4.05
CA LEU A 62 17.41 -5.36 3.33
C LEU A 62 17.04 -5.23 1.87
N ILE A 63 15.83 -4.72 1.62
CA ILE A 63 15.37 -4.33 0.31
C ILE A 63 15.61 -2.83 0.17
N PRO A 64 16.31 -2.37 -0.88
CA PRO A 64 16.56 -0.95 -1.07
C PRO A 64 15.26 -0.16 -1.22
N HIS A 65 15.21 1.03 -0.59
CA HIS A 65 14.02 1.86 -0.57
C HIS A 65 13.52 2.16 -1.99
N ARG A 66 12.21 2.03 -2.22
CA ARG A 66 11.56 2.24 -3.54
C ARG A 66 12.10 1.36 -4.66
N THR A 67 12.21 0.07 -4.39
CA THR A 67 12.48 -0.97 -5.40
C THR A 67 11.28 -1.93 -5.49
N ILE A 68 11.45 -3.20 -5.16
CA ILE A 68 10.43 -4.23 -5.35
C ILE A 68 9.18 -3.98 -4.48
N THR A 69 9.33 -3.45 -3.26
CA THR A 69 8.20 -3.15 -2.37
C THR A 69 7.37 -1.96 -2.83
N HIS A 70 7.88 -1.15 -3.75
CA HIS A 70 7.17 -0.01 -4.36
C HIS A 70 6.87 -0.26 -5.84
N TRP A 71 6.89 -1.52 -6.27
CA TRP A 71 6.61 -1.86 -7.65
C TRP A 71 5.10 -1.77 -7.93
N MET A 72 4.71 -0.71 -8.62
CA MET A 72 3.30 -0.36 -8.86
C MET A 72 2.53 -1.52 -9.50
N LEU A 73 3.05 -2.10 -10.59
CA LEU A 73 2.34 -3.14 -11.32
C LEU A 73 2.11 -4.39 -10.46
N ALA A 74 3.07 -4.76 -9.61
CA ALA A 74 2.90 -5.87 -8.69
C ALA A 74 1.76 -5.60 -7.69
N TRP A 75 1.68 -4.39 -7.12
CA TRP A 75 0.57 -4.03 -6.23
C TRP A 75 -0.77 -3.97 -6.94
N VAL A 76 -0.84 -3.50 -8.19
CA VAL A 76 -2.08 -3.51 -8.98
C VAL A 76 -2.56 -4.95 -9.20
N ILE A 77 -1.67 -5.83 -9.67
CA ILE A 77 -1.99 -7.25 -9.92
C ILE A 77 -2.42 -7.94 -8.61
N LEU A 78 -1.65 -7.75 -7.54
CA LEU A 78 -1.93 -8.37 -6.24
C LEU A 78 -3.26 -7.88 -5.67
N THR A 79 -3.53 -6.57 -5.73
CA THR A 79 -4.80 -5.99 -5.26
C THR A 79 -5.97 -6.57 -6.06
N ALA A 80 -5.90 -6.59 -7.39
CA ALA A 80 -6.95 -7.17 -8.22
C ALA A 80 -7.21 -8.64 -7.91
N TRP A 81 -6.14 -9.44 -7.73
CA TRP A 81 -6.26 -10.85 -7.39
C TRP A 81 -6.90 -11.09 -6.03
N VAL A 82 -6.46 -10.36 -5.00
CA VAL A 82 -7.00 -10.51 -3.64
C VAL A 82 -8.46 -10.06 -3.56
N TRP A 83 -8.82 -8.95 -4.21
CA TRP A 83 -10.23 -8.52 -4.26
C TRP A 83 -11.10 -9.53 -4.99
N LEU A 84 -10.63 -10.12 -6.09
CA LEU A 84 -11.35 -11.19 -6.78
C LEU A 84 -11.54 -12.43 -5.89
N ARG A 85 -10.56 -12.77 -5.06
CA ARG A 85 -10.66 -13.87 -4.09
C ARG A 85 -11.64 -13.55 -2.97
N LEU A 86 -11.57 -12.35 -2.40
CA LEU A 86 -12.51 -11.86 -1.39
C LEU A 86 -13.96 -11.97 -1.88
N TRP A 87 -14.25 -11.55 -3.11
CA TRP A 87 -15.61 -11.63 -3.68
C TRP A 87 -16.14 -13.05 -3.86
N ARG A 88 -15.26 -14.03 -4.11
CA ARG A 88 -15.65 -15.43 -4.30
C ARG A 88 -15.78 -16.18 -2.98
N GLU A 89 -14.86 -15.92 -2.06
CA GLU A 89 -14.69 -16.65 -0.82
C GLU A 89 -14.26 -15.66 0.28
N PRO A 90 -15.21 -14.98 0.95
CA PRO A 90 -14.88 -13.92 1.91
C PRO A 90 -14.41 -14.48 3.26
N SER A 91 -13.19 -15.01 3.25
CA SER A 91 -12.52 -15.55 4.43
C SER A 91 -11.82 -14.45 5.23
N PHE A 92 -11.49 -14.76 6.48
CA PHE A 92 -10.72 -13.89 7.37
C PHE A 92 -9.46 -13.34 6.70
N TRP A 93 -8.66 -14.21 6.08
CA TRP A 93 -7.39 -13.84 5.46
C TRP A 93 -7.59 -12.96 4.22
N TRP A 94 -8.61 -13.25 3.41
CA TRP A 94 -8.89 -12.47 2.20
C TRP A 94 -9.40 -11.06 2.53
N CYS A 95 -10.20 -10.90 3.60
CA CYS A 95 -10.66 -9.59 4.04
C CYS A 95 -9.49 -8.69 4.44
N ILE A 96 -8.60 -9.18 5.31
CA ILE A 96 -7.41 -8.43 5.74
C ILE A 96 -6.50 -8.13 4.55
N ALA A 97 -6.22 -9.15 3.72
CA ALA A 97 -5.35 -8.99 2.56
C ALA A 97 -5.88 -7.95 1.56
N ALA A 98 -7.20 -7.88 1.36
CA ALA A 98 -7.81 -6.96 0.39
C ALA A 98 -7.61 -5.50 0.81
N GLY A 99 -7.88 -5.20 2.08
CA GLY A 99 -7.63 -3.87 2.65
C GLY A 99 -6.14 -3.53 2.65
N PHE A 100 -5.31 -4.49 3.06
CA PHE A 100 -3.85 -4.33 3.09
C PHE A 100 -3.30 -3.99 1.70
N CYS A 101 -3.67 -4.74 0.66
CA CYS A 101 -3.21 -4.50 -0.70
C CYS A 101 -3.75 -3.19 -1.26
N ALA A 102 -5.04 -2.86 -1.03
CA ALA A 102 -5.63 -1.61 -1.49
C ALA A 102 -4.91 -0.39 -0.91
N SER A 103 -4.65 -0.38 0.40
CA SER A 103 -3.94 0.73 1.02
C SER A 103 -2.45 0.78 0.67
N SER A 104 -1.82 -0.36 0.43
CA SER A 104 -0.43 -0.43 -0.04
C SER A 104 -0.29 0.12 -1.46
N LEU A 105 -1.26 -0.17 -2.33
CA LEU A 105 -1.34 0.41 -3.67
C LEU A 105 -1.53 1.93 -3.59
N LEU A 106 -2.41 2.43 -2.72
CA LEU A 106 -2.59 3.87 -2.50
C LEU A 106 -1.28 4.53 -2.05
N HIS A 107 -0.55 3.90 -1.13
CA HIS A 107 0.76 4.37 -0.71
C HIS A 107 1.71 4.55 -1.90
N VAL A 108 1.84 3.53 -2.76
CA VAL A 108 2.72 3.58 -3.94
C VAL A 108 2.24 4.61 -4.97
N LEU A 109 0.93 4.79 -5.14
CA LEU A 109 0.34 5.84 -5.99
C LEU A 109 0.66 7.25 -5.49
N MET A 110 0.62 7.48 -4.18
CA MET A 110 1.04 8.74 -3.59
C MET A 110 2.52 9.00 -3.85
N ASP A 111 3.33 7.95 -3.70
CA ASP A 111 4.77 8.03 -3.89
C ASP A 111 5.19 8.21 -5.36
N TYR A 112 4.40 7.70 -6.30
CA TYR A 112 4.56 7.95 -7.73
C TYR A 112 4.44 9.43 -8.10
N ASN A 113 3.63 10.20 -7.35
CA ASN A 113 3.49 11.64 -7.56
C ASN A 113 4.63 12.46 -6.94
N THR A 114 5.58 11.82 -6.24
CA THR A 114 6.76 12.51 -5.70
C THR A 114 7.89 12.59 -6.73
N PRO A 115 8.79 13.59 -6.65
CA PRO A 115 9.90 13.75 -7.59
C PRO A 115 10.86 12.54 -7.65
N MET A 116 10.97 11.79 -6.55
CA MET A 116 11.79 10.57 -6.48
C MET A 116 11.22 9.42 -7.33
N GLY A 117 9.90 9.41 -7.55
CA GLY A 117 9.18 8.39 -8.30
C GLY A 117 9.22 6.99 -7.68
N VAL A 118 8.59 6.04 -8.37
CA VAL A 118 8.54 4.61 -8.04
C VAL A 118 8.70 3.75 -9.31
N PRO A 119 9.11 2.49 -9.19
CA PRO A 119 9.10 1.57 -10.32
C PRO A 119 7.67 1.21 -10.75
N VAL A 120 7.35 1.42 -12.04
CA VAL A 120 6.02 1.10 -12.59
C VAL A 120 6.00 -0.30 -13.19
N PHE A 121 6.74 -0.51 -14.28
CA PHE A 121 6.73 -1.78 -15.03
C PHE A 121 7.82 -2.76 -14.61
N HIS A 122 8.98 -2.25 -14.17
CA HIS A 122 10.13 -3.07 -13.81
C HIS A 122 10.63 -2.69 -12.41
N PRO A 123 10.82 -3.65 -11.48
CA PRO A 123 11.00 -3.38 -10.05
C PRO A 123 12.27 -2.56 -9.72
N TRP A 124 13.26 -2.54 -10.60
CA TRP A 124 14.49 -1.75 -10.42
C TRP A 124 14.57 -0.47 -11.27
N LYS A 125 13.61 -0.21 -12.16
CA LYS A 125 13.62 0.99 -13.02
C LYS A 125 12.54 1.97 -12.57
N ARG A 126 12.96 3.04 -11.88
CA ARG A 126 12.06 4.08 -11.39
C ARG A 126 11.61 5.00 -12.52
N THR A 127 10.31 5.29 -12.54
CA THR A 127 9.77 6.37 -13.36
C THR A 127 9.84 7.66 -12.55
N ARG A 128 10.81 8.52 -12.85
CA ARG A 128 10.93 9.82 -12.19
C ARG A 128 10.06 10.84 -12.93
N ARG A 129 9.17 11.53 -12.22
CA ARG A 129 8.54 12.73 -12.77
C ARG A 129 9.54 13.88 -12.66
N ARG A 130 10.00 14.37 -13.81
CA ARG A 130 10.67 15.67 -13.87
C ARG A 130 9.59 16.68 -13.50
N ASN A 131 9.71 17.35 -12.35
CA ASN A 131 8.87 18.50 -12.08
C ASN A 131 9.10 19.49 -13.23
N ALA A 132 8.14 19.61 -14.13
CA ALA A 132 8.06 20.76 -15.01
C ALA A 132 7.68 21.92 -14.08
N HIS A 133 8.68 22.57 -13.49
CA HIS A 133 8.50 23.91 -12.98
C HIS A 133 8.17 24.79 -14.19
N ARG A 134 6.86 24.96 -14.43
CA ARG A 134 6.29 26.17 -15.00
C ARG A 134 5.83 27.03 -13.84
#